data_AF-A0A8H6ICV9-F1
#
_entry.id   AF-A0A8H6ICV9-F1
#
_cell.length_a   1.000
_cell.length_b   1.000
_cell.length_c   1.000
_cell.angle_alpha   90.00
_cell.angle_beta   90.00
_cell.angle_gamma   90.00
#
_symmetry.space_group_name_H-M   'P 1'
#
loop_
_entity.id
_entity.type
_entity.pdbx_description
1 polymer ?
#
loop_
_entity_poly.entity_id
_entity_poly.type
_entity_poly.pdbx_seq_one_letter_code
_entity_poly.pdbx_strand_id
1 'polypeptide(L)'
;MFPAPIGGLALPSEFGACILFAALYGLLFPLVLYRVYDRRSRTFLLLGTCLTVVDRTVLFSFRAASTQRANLQLSDGLLKYSQISFGLGAISIANDLVNLLRCLLVNPTYGYGEAGRADEAPMAHTKESAFAPPREGDVDRPQERRRARRFCSILGLTFLAANVPGIIAGGLFQKKNFGKEHDANRVAALRYASAAVSLFLASIITLAAAWSRKYQPRACHKAINTIFALTFLAGIVGVYRLSVMHHRTPSLDSTLPGTLNSPGAKASFYVLHIVPEYLAIAILLGFNTRKTFGTGAWGDWRGQDDTPKLIAKRKERQEKRAAKKAERIVEKGGVATSS
;
A
#
# COMPACT_ATOMS: atom_id res chain seq x y z
N MET A 1 -20.87 5.84 -27.84
CA MET A 1 -19.77 6.46 -27.04
C MET A 1 -19.34 5.48 -25.95
N PHE A 2 -18.10 5.58 -25.47
CA PHE A 2 -17.54 4.68 -24.45
C PHE A 2 -16.75 5.46 -23.40
N PRO A 3 -16.60 5.01 -22.13
CA PRO A 3 -15.86 5.74 -21.12
C PRO A 3 -14.43 6.02 -21.56
N ALA A 4 -13.98 7.27 -21.42
CA ALA A 4 -12.62 7.63 -21.78
C ALA A 4 -11.60 6.80 -20.96
N PRO A 5 -10.52 6.28 -21.56
CA PRO A 5 -9.49 5.60 -20.82
C PRO A 5 -8.80 6.58 -19.87
N ILE A 6 -8.59 6.19 -18.62
CA ILE A 6 -7.85 6.99 -17.65
C ILE A 6 -6.44 7.22 -18.20
N GLY A 7 -6.05 8.49 -18.30
CA GLY A 7 -4.78 8.90 -18.90
C GLY A 7 -4.77 8.94 -20.43
N GLY A 8 -5.85 8.59 -21.12
CA GLY A 8 -5.93 8.63 -22.59
C GLY A 8 -4.99 7.63 -23.30
N LEU A 9 -4.97 7.70 -24.64
CA LEU A 9 -4.02 6.97 -25.49
C LEU A 9 -2.60 7.55 -25.36
N ALA A 10 -1.57 6.73 -25.50
CA ALA A 10 -0.19 7.20 -25.50
C ALA A 10 0.15 7.94 -26.80
N LEU A 11 0.16 9.27 -26.75
CA LEU A 11 0.45 10.13 -27.91
C LEU A 11 1.97 10.41 -28.03
N PRO A 12 2.49 10.74 -29.23
CA PRO A 12 3.90 11.10 -29.43
C PRO A 12 4.41 12.19 -28.48
N SER A 13 3.56 13.17 -28.16
CA SER A 13 3.89 14.26 -27.23
C SER A 13 4.17 13.81 -25.78
N GLU A 14 3.75 12.59 -25.39
CA GLU A 14 3.94 12.06 -24.04
C GLU A 14 5.24 11.25 -23.89
N PHE A 15 6.03 11.09 -24.96
CA PHE A 15 7.21 10.22 -24.96
C PHE A 15 8.19 10.59 -23.84
N GLY A 16 8.52 11.88 -23.71
CA GLY A 16 9.43 12.38 -22.67
C GLY A 16 8.92 12.12 -21.26
N ALA A 17 7.62 12.36 -21.01
CA ALA A 17 7.00 12.09 -19.72
C ALA A 17 7.01 10.58 -19.38
N CYS A 18 6.73 9.72 -20.36
CA CYS A 18 6.77 8.26 -20.14
C CYS A 18 8.18 7.77 -19.78
N ILE A 19 9.22 8.24 -20.47
CA ILE A 19 10.62 7.90 -20.15
C ILE A 19 10.98 8.41 -18.75
N LEU A 20 10.64 9.66 -18.44
CA LEU A 20 10.90 10.25 -17.14
C LEU A 20 10.30 9.41 -16.02
N PHE A 21 9.01 9.06 -16.09
CA PHE A 21 8.38 8.26 -15.06
C PHE A 21 8.89 6.81 -15.03
N ALA A 22 9.20 6.20 -16.18
CA ALA A 22 9.84 4.89 -16.21
C ALA A 22 11.19 4.92 -15.46
N ALA A 23 12.01 5.95 -15.68
CA ALA A 23 13.27 6.13 -14.98
C ALA A 23 13.07 6.41 -13.48
N LEU A 24 12.13 7.29 -13.11
CA LEU A 24 11.84 7.61 -11.70
C LEU A 24 11.38 6.38 -10.91
N TYR A 25 10.49 5.56 -11.45
CA TYR A 25 10.10 4.28 -10.83
C TYR A 25 11.25 3.26 -10.86
N GLY A 26 12.04 3.22 -11.94
CA GLY A 26 13.28 2.45 -12.05
C GLY A 26 14.27 2.74 -10.91
N LEU A 27 14.43 4.01 -10.54
CA LEU A 27 15.31 4.44 -9.45
C LEU A 27 14.82 4.01 -8.06
N LEU A 28 13.56 3.56 -7.91
CA LEU A 28 13.06 3.01 -6.66
C LEU A 28 13.42 1.52 -6.47
N PHE A 29 13.86 0.81 -7.52
CA PHE A 29 14.25 -0.61 -7.40
C PHE A 29 15.37 -0.87 -6.39
N PRO A 30 16.47 -0.07 -6.35
CA PRO A 30 17.49 -0.23 -5.30
C PRO A 30 16.90 -0.15 -3.89
N LEU A 31 15.91 0.72 -3.66
CA LEU A 31 15.21 0.80 -2.37
C LEU A 31 14.38 -0.45 -2.10
N VAL A 32 13.67 -0.98 -3.10
CA VAL A 32 12.94 -2.26 -3.00
C VAL A 32 13.90 -3.39 -2.63
N LEU A 33 15.02 -3.53 -3.34
CA LEU A 33 16.03 -4.55 -3.09
C LEU A 33 16.65 -4.40 -1.69
N TYR A 34 17.01 -3.18 -1.30
CA TYR A 34 17.50 -2.87 0.04
C TYR A 34 16.51 -3.33 1.11
N ARG A 35 15.21 -3.06 0.93
CA ARG A 35 14.16 -3.49 1.86
C ARG A 35 14.01 -5.00 1.93
N VAL A 36 14.14 -5.71 0.82
CA VAL A 36 14.04 -7.17 0.82
C VAL A 36 15.27 -7.80 1.48
N TYR A 37 16.46 -7.22 1.27
CA TYR A 37 17.74 -7.78 1.72
C TYR A 37 18.06 -7.46 3.19
N ASP A 38 17.94 -6.19 3.62
CA ASP A 38 18.34 -5.78 4.96
C ASP A 38 17.36 -6.30 6.03
N ARG A 39 17.88 -7.13 6.94
CA ARG A 39 17.08 -7.74 8.01
C ARG A 39 16.44 -6.72 8.96
N ARG A 40 17.00 -5.51 9.08
CA ARG A 40 16.45 -4.46 9.94
C ARG A 40 15.25 -3.75 9.30
N SER A 41 15.20 -3.66 7.98
CA SER A 41 14.12 -2.98 7.25
C SER A 41 13.09 -3.92 6.61
N ARG A 42 13.43 -5.21 6.43
CA ARG A 42 12.59 -6.22 5.77
C ARG A 42 11.21 -6.38 6.39
N THR A 43 10.20 -6.00 5.61
CA THR A 43 8.78 -6.13 5.95
C THR A 43 7.99 -6.60 4.72
N PHE A 44 7.13 -7.60 4.91
CA PHE A 44 6.19 -8.08 3.89
C PHE A 44 4.94 -7.19 3.81
N LEU A 45 4.77 -6.24 4.73
CA LEU A 45 3.64 -5.31 4.73
C LEU A 45 3.63 -4.34 3.53
N LEU A 46 4.75 -4.21 2.81
CA LEU A 46 4.88 -3.34 1.64
C LEU A 46 4.95 -4.12 0.33
N LEU A 47 4.52 -5.39 0.33
CA LEU A 47 4.58 -6.21 -0.88
C LEU A 47 3.77 -5.59 -2.02
N GLY A 48 2.60 -5.01 -1.73
CA GLY A 48 1.77 -4.33 -2.72
C GLY A 48 2.49 -3.14 -3.35
N THR A 49 3.15 -2.32 -2.53
CA THR A 49 3.98 -1.19 -2.95
C THR A 49 5.15 -1.64 -3.82
N CYS A 50 5.88 -2.69 -3.43
CA CYS A 50 6.99 -3.24 -4.22
C CYS A 50 6.51 -3.73 -5.60
N LEU A 51 5.40 -4.47 -5.66
CA LEU A 51 4.81 -4.92 -6.92
C LEU A 51 4.36 -3.73 -7.78
N THR A 52 3.85 -2.67 -7.16
CA THR A 52 3.42 -1.45 -7.86
C THR A 52 4.60 -0.72 -8.50
N VAL A 53 5.78 -0.69 -7.89
CA VAL A 53 7.01 -0.13 -8.51
C VAL A 53 7.36 -0.87 -9.81
N VAL A 54 7.36 -2.20 -9.74
CA VAL A 54 7.67 -3.06 -10.90
C VAL A 54 6.65 -2.81 -12.01
N ASP A 55 5.36 -2.89 -11.66
CA ASP A 55 4.24 -2.68 -12.56
C ASP A 55 4.28 -1.32 -13.24
N ARG A 56 4.57 -0.23 -12.49
CA ARG A 56 4.68 1.12 -13.05
C ARG A 56 5.87 1.29 -13.99
N THR A 57 7.00 0.67 -13.68
CA THR A 57 8.18 0.71 -14.56
C THR A 57 7.88 0.05 -15.90
N VAL A 58 7.27 -1.14 -15.87
CA VAL A 58 6.85 -1.88 -17.07
C VAL A 58 5.79 -1.09 -17.84
N LEU A 59 4.77 -0.59 -17.16
CA LEU A 59 3.68 0.18 -17.76
C LEU A 59 4.19 1.42 -18.51
N PHE A 60 5.04 2.23 -17.88
CA PHE A 60 5.57 3.43 -18.54
C PHE A 60 6.56 3.10 -19.66
N SER A 61 7.28 1.99 -19.57
CA SER A 61 8.12 1.50 -20.66
C SER A 61 7.28 1.11 -21.88
N PHE A 62 6.18 0.37 -21.68
CA PHE A 62 5.25 0.05 -22.77
C PHE A 62 4.51 1.28 -23.29
N ARG A 63 4.15 2.21 -22.41
CA ARG A 63 3.51 3.46 -22.82
C ARG A 63 4.46 4.30 -23.68
N ALA A 64 5.74 4.40 -23.31
CA ALA A 64 6.77 5.06 -24.11
C ALA A 64 6.93 4.38 -25.49
N ALA A 65 7.04 3.05 -25.53
CA ALA A 65 7.11 2.31 -26.79
C ALA A 65 5.88 2.53 -27.69
N SER A 66 4.70 2.67 -27.07
CA SER A 66 3.45 2.95 -27.80
C SER A 66 3.45 4.32 -28.43
N THR A 67 4.02 5.35 -27.79
CA THR A 67 4.08 6.70 -28.41
C THR A 67 4.77 6.71 -29.79
N GLN A 68 5.64 5.74 -30.07
CA GLN A 68 6.41 5.62 -31.31
C GLN A 68 5.80 4.66 -32.34
N ARG A 69 4.84 3.81 -31.94
CA ARG A 69 4.34 2.72 -32.80
C ARG A 69 2.81 2.65 -32.79
N ALA A 70 2.18 3.03 -33.90
CA ALA A 70 0.72 3.08 -34.04
C ALA A 70 0.01 1.74 -33.74
N ASN A 71 0.63 0.62 -34.08
CA ASN A 71 0.10 -0.72 -33.78
C ASN A 71 0.05 -1.02 -32.27
N LEU A 72 0.99 -0.50 -31.48
CA LEU A 72 0.99 -0.64 -30.02
C LEU A 72 0.03 0.34 -29.35
N GLN A 73 -0.13 1.55 -29.88
CA GLN A 73 -1.09 2.55 -29.36
C GLN A 73 -2.51 2.00 -29.31
N LEU A 74 -2.89 1.29 -30.36
CA LEU A 74 -4.22 0.70 -30.50
C LEU A 74 -4.26 -0.75 -30.01
N SER A 75 -3.26 -1.24 -29.27
CA SER A 75 -3.29 -2.62 -28.77
C SER A 75 -4.31 -2.79 -27.64
N ASP A 76 -5.30 -3.67 -27.85
CA ASP A 76 -6.32 -4.00 -26.84
C ASP A 76 -5.69 -4.53 -25.56
N GLY A 77 -4.66 -5.36 -25.67
CA GLY A 77 -3.97 -5.95 -24.52
C GLY A 77 -3.31 -4.88 -23.66
N LEU A 78 -2.60 -3.94 -24.29
CA LEU A 78 -1.90 -2.89 -23.59
C LEU A 78 -2.87 -1.87 -22.97
N LEU A 79 -3.96 -1.56 -23.67
CA LEU A 79 -4.99 -0.67 -23.17
C LEU A 79 -5.67 -1.25 -21.94
N LYS A 80 -6.05 -2.55 -21.96
CA LYS A 80 -6.58 -3.26 -20.79
C LYS A 80 -5.60 -3.24 -19.63
N TYR A 81 -4.35 -3.63 -19.90
CA TYR A 81 -3.29 -3.66 -18.89
C TYR A 81 -3.15 -2.30 -18.22
N SER A 82 -3.07 -1.23 -19.00
CA SER A 82 -2.97 0.14 -18.50
C SER A 82 -4.16 0.54 -17.62
N GLN A 83 -5.39 0.24 -18.06
CA GLN A 83 -6.60 0.60 -17.31
C GLN A 83 -6.73 -0.20 -16.00
N ILE A 84 -6.38 -1.49 -16.00
CA ILE A 84 -6.35 -2.32 -14.79
C ILE A 84 -5.26 -1.81 -13.84
N SER A 85 -4.06 -1.58 -14.36
CA SER A 85 -2.89 -1.16 -13.59
C SER A 85 -3.08 0.23 -12.95
N PHE A 86 -3.60 1.24 -13.67
CA PHE A 86 -3.96 2.52 -13.06
C PHE A 86 -5.09 2.38 -12.04
N GLY A 87 -6.00 1.42 -12.28
CA GLY A 87 -7.06 1.08 -11.35
C GLY A 87 -6.56 0.55 -10.00
N LEU A 88 -5.58 -0.36 -10.04
CA LEU A 88 -5.09 -1.12 -8.89
C LEU A 88 -4.01 -0.39 -8.08
N GLY A 89 -3.22 0.51 -8.68
CA GLY A 89 -2.07 1.13 -8.01
C GLY A 89 -2.42 1.80 -6.67
N ALA A 90 -3.35 2.75 -6.68
CA ALA A 90 -3.81 3.43 -5.46
C ALA A 90 -4.43 2.46 -4.43
N ILE A 91 -5.11 1.39 -4.88
CA ILE A 91 -5.73 0.41 -3.98
C ILE A 91 -4.66 -0.48 -3.32
N SER A 92 -3.61 -0.84 -4.05
CA SER A 92 -2.47 -1.60 -3.52
C SER A 92 -1.75 -0.85 -2.41
N ILE A 93 -1.52 0.46 -2.61
CA ILE A 93 -1.00 1.36 -1.57
C ILE A 93 -1.96 1.40 -0.37
N ALA A 94 -3.26 1.57 -0.60
CA ALA A 94 -4.25 1.62 0.47
C ALA A 94 -4.31 0.31 1.29
N ASN A 95 -4.16 -0.85 0.67
CA ASN A 95 -4.05 -2.14 1.36
C ASN A 95 -2.83 -2.20 2.29
N ASP A 96 -1.66 -1.73 1.82
CA ASP A 96 -0.47 -1.63 2.66
C ASP A 96 -0.72 -0.67 3.84
N LEU A 97 -1.42 0.44 3.62
CA LEU A 97 -1.82 1.39 4.68
C LEU A 97 -2.73 0.76 5.74
N VAL A 98 -3.65 -0.15 5.38
CA VAL A 98 -4.49 -0.86 6.37
C VAL A 98 -3.61 -1.72 7.29
N ASN A 99 -2.60 -2.39 6.75
CA ASN A 99 -1.69 -3.20 7.55
C ASN A 99 -0.82 -2.35 8.48
N LEU A 100 -0.39 -1.16 8.03
CA LEU A 100 0.33 -0.19 8.85
C LEU A 100 -0.57 0.43 9.92
N LEU A 101 -1.80 0.80 9.56
CA LEU A 101 -2.82 1.31 10.47
C LEU A 101 -3.12 0.29 11.58
N ARG A 102 -3.21 -1.00 11.25
CA ARG A 102 -3.39 -2.05 12.25
C ARG A 102 -2.29 -2.02 13.31
N CYS A 103 -1.03 -1.93 12.88
CA CYS A 103 0.09 -1.87 13.82
C CYS A 103 0.05 -0.57 14.65
N LEU A 104 -0.31 0.54 14.02
CA LEU A 104 -0.50 1.84 14.68
C LEU A 104 -1.57 1.78 15.78
N LEU A 105 -2.71 1.15 15.52
CA LEU A 105 -3.81 1.02 16.49
C LEU A 105 -3.52 -0.01 17.58
N VAL A 106 -2.78 -1.07 17.26
CA VAL A 106 -2.54 -2.20 18.18
C VAL A 106 -1.39 -1.91 19.16
N ASN A 107 -0.28 -1.32 18.72
CA ASN A 107 0.90 -1.12 19.58
C ASN A 107 0.61 -0.33 20.88
N PRO A 108 -0.18 0.77 20.87
CA PRO A 108 -0.48 1.55 22.09
C PRO A 108 -1.36 0.82 23.11
N THR A 109 -1.98 -0.31 22.76
CA THR A 109 -2.92 -1.02 23.65
C THR A 109 -2.24 -1.98 24.64
N TYR A 110 -0.94 -2.22 24.49
CA TYR A 110 -0.20 -3.17 25.32
C TYR A 110 0.27 -2.56 26.65
N GLY A 111 -0.10 -3.15 27.79
CA GLY A 111 0.33 -2.70 29.13
C GLY A 111 1.66 -3.30 29.62
N TYR A 112 2.16 -2.78 30.74
CA TYR A 112 3.31 -3.32 31.50
C TYR A 112 2.82 -4.03 32.78
N GLY A 113 3.63 -4.91 33.37
CA GLY A 113 3.33 -5.59 34.65
C GLY A 113 2.97 -7.07 34.52
N GLU A 114 2.47 -7.70 35.60
CA GLU A 114 2.18 -9.15 35.66
C GLU A 114 1.14 -9.60 34.63
N ALA A 115 0.14 -8.77 34.35
CA ALA A 115 -0.85 -8.98 33.28
C ALA A 115 -0.43 -8.35 31.93
N GLY A 116 0.68 -7.59 31.93
CA GLY A 116 1.20 -6.90 30.76
C GLY A 116 1.76 -7.85 29.73
N ARG A 117 1.44 -7.61 28.46
CA ARG A 117 1.88 -8.42 27.31
C ARG A 117 2.81 -7.63 26.38
N ALA A 118 3.64 -6.76 26.96
CA ALA A 118 4.52 -5.88 26.21
C ALA A 118 5.48 -6.65 25.29
N ASP A 119 5.92 -7.84 25.71
CA ASP A 119 6.75 -8.77 24.95
C ASP A 119 6.05 -9.34 23.71
N GLU A 120 4.71 -9.40 23.73
CA GLU A 120 3.90 -9.80 22.59
C GLU A 120 3.68 -8.66 21.59
N ALA A 121 3.94 -7.40 21.94
CA ALA A 121 3.66 -6.29 21.04
C ALA A 121 4.48 -6.41 19.74
N PRO A 122 3.91 -6.10 18.56
CA PRO A 122 4.66 -6.08 17.29
C PRO A 122 5.96 -5.27 17.38
N MET A 123 5.96 -4.20 18.19
CA MET A 123 7.13 -3.34 18.40
C MET A 123 8.25 -3.98 19.23
N ALA A 124 7.97 -4.99 20.07
CA ALA A 124 8.97 -5.66 20.90
C ALA A 124 10.07 -6.36 20.08
N HIS A 125 9.75 -6.71 18.83
CA HIS A 125 10.71 -7.32 17.90
C HIS A 125 11.59 -6.31 17.14
N THR A 126 11.42 -5.02 17.40
CA THR A 126 12.13 -3.94 16.69
C THR A 126 12.87 -3.05 17.68
N LYS A 127 14.21 -3.16 17.69
CA LYS A 127 15.11 -2.51 18.67
C LYS A 127 15.11 -0.97 18.67
N GLU A 128 14.45 -0.32 17.70
CA GLU A 128 14.45 1.13 17.51
C GLU A 128 13.08 1.60 17.02
N SER A 129 12.02 1.14 17.68
CA SER A 129 10.65 1.57 17.36
C SER A 129 10.46 3.05 17.73
N ALA A 130 9.71 3.78 16.91
CA ALA A 130 9.27 5.14 17.20
C ALA A 130 8.19 5.19 18.29
N PHE A 131 7.59 4.04 18.64
CA PHE A 131 6.66 3.93 19.76
C PHE A 131 7.41 3.93 21.09
N ALA A 132 6.90 4.70 22.06
CA ALA A 132 7.38 4.61 23.43
C ALA A 132 7.03 3.23 24.03
N PRO A 133 7.99 2.55 24.68
CA PRO A 133 7.68 1.30 25.38
C PRO A 133 6.65 1.57 26.49
N PRO A 134 5.81 0.58 26.84
CA PRO A 134 4.90 0.71 27.96
C PRO A 134 5.69 0.93 29.25
N ARG A 135 5.23 1.85 30.08
CA ARG A 135 5.82 2.19 31.38
C ARG A 135 5.17 1.35 32.48
N GLU A 136 5.88 1.19 33.59
CA GLU A 136 5.32 0.55 34.77
C GLU A 136 4.04 1.29 35.22
N GLY A 137 2.95 0.54 35.42
CA GLY A 137 1.61 1.08 35.68
C GLY A 137 0.71 1.23 34.45
N ASP A 138 1.22 1.09 33.21
CA ASP A 138 0.37 1.12 32.01
C ASP A 138 -0.56 -0.11 31.95
N VAL A 139 -1.88 0.12 31.95
CA VAL A 139 -2.91 -0.93 31.91
C VAL A 139 -3.02 -1.57 30.52
N ASP A 140 -3.05 -2.91 30.45
CA ASP A 140 -3.29 -3.64 29.18
C ASP A 140 -4.75 -3.51 28.73
N ARG A 141 -4.96 -3.23 27.43
CA ARG A 141 -6.31 -3.02 26.84
C ARG A 141 -6.64 -4.07 25.76
N PRO A 142 -6.89 -5.34 26.15
CA PRO A 142 -7.08 -6.45 25.20
C PRO A 142 -8.33 -6.31 24.34
N GLN A 143 -9.39 -5.68 24.87
CA GLN A 143 -10.63 -5.48 24.11
C GLN A 143 -10.45 -4.48 22.96
N GLU A 144 -9.77 -3.36 23.21
CA GLU A 144 -9.42 -2.37 22.18
C GLU A 144 -8.56 -3.01 21.09
N ARG A 145 -7.54 -3.77 21.49
CA ARG A 145 -6.66 -4.53 20.58
C ARG A 145 -7.44 -5.47 19.68
N ARG A 146 -8.37 -6.24 20.24
CA ARG A 146 -9.23 -7.17 19.48
C ARG A 146 -10.14 -6.43 18.50
N ARG A 147 -10.74 -5.31 18.93
CA ARG A 147 -11.60 -4.47 18.06
C ARG A 147 -10.80 -3.87 16.90
N ALA A 148 -9.62 -3.30 17.19
CA ALA A 148 -8.73 -2.74 16.16
C ALA A 148 -8.33 -3.76 15.11
N ARG A 149 -7.94 -4.99 15.52
CA ARG A 149 -7.60 -6.07 14.59
C ARG A 149 -8.78 -6.47 13.70
N ARG A 150 -9.96 -6.68 14.29
CA ARG A 150 -11.17 -7.04 13.53
C ARG A 150 -11.55 -5.94 12.55
N PHE A 151 -11.52 -4.69 13.00
CA PHE A 151 -11.77 -3.53 12.16
C PHE A 151 -10.81 -3.49 10.96
N CYS A 152 -9.50 -3.59 11.17
CA CYS A 152 -8.52 -3.59 10.09
C CYS A 152 -8.65 -4.83 9.17
N SER A 153 -9.00 -6.00 9.70
CA SER A 153 -9.26 -7.19 8.88
C SER A 153 -10.47 -7.01 7.97
N ILE A 154 -11.57 -6.48 8.49
CA ILE A 154 -12.76 -6.14 7.70
C ILE A 154 -12.39 -5.11 6.64
N LEU A 155 -11.69 -4.04 7.03
CA LEU A 155 -11.27 -2.98 6.12
C LEU A 155 -10.40 -3.51 4.98
N GLY A 156 -9.43 -4.38 5.28
CA GLY A 156 -8.57 -5.01 4.27
C GLY A 156 -9.36 -5.92 3.32
N LEU A 157 -10.32 -6.70 3.84
CA LEU A 157 -11.23 -7.49 3.01
C LEU A 157 -12.09 -6.60 2.10
N THR A 158 -12.57 -5.45 2.59
CA THR A 158 -13.36 -4.51 1.77
C THR A 158 -12.52 -3.90 0.65
N PHE A 159 -11.26 -3.54 0.89
CA PHE A 159 -10.37 -3.09 -0.18
C PHE A 159 -10.10 -4.18 -1.22
N LEU A 160 -9.89 -5.43 -0.78
CA LEU A 160 -9.74 -6.55 -1.70
C LEU A 160 -11.00 -6.74 -2.57
N ALA A 161 -12.18 -6.63 -1.97
CA ALA A 161 -13.45 -6.66 -2.70
C ALA A 161 -13.59 -5.48 -3.69
N ALA A 162 -13.14 -4.28 -3.31
CA ALA A 162 -13.17 -3.08 -4.16
C ALA A 162 -12.29 -3.19 -5.42
N ASN A 163 -11.31 -4.10 -5.44
CA ASN A 163 -10.50 -4.39 -6.63
C ASN A 163 -11.29 -5.15 -7.70
N VAL A 164 -12.25 -5.99 -7.30
CA VAL A 164 -12.96 -6.89 -8.23
C VAL A 164 -13.72 -6.10 -9.32
N PRO A 165 -14.53 -5.06 -8.99
CA PRO A 165 -15.15 -4.22 -10.01
C PRO A 165 -14.14 -3.56 -10.95
N GLY A 166 -13.00 -3.10 -10.43
CA GLY A 166 -11.94 -2.46 -11.22
C GLY A 166 -11.31 -3.42 -12.25
N ILE A 167 -11.01 -4.65 -11.82
CA ILE A 167 -10.45 -5.71 -12.69
C ILE A 167 -11.47 -6.08 -13.78
N ILE A 168 -12.74 -6.31 -13.40
CA ILE A 168 -13.81 -6.64 -14.36
C ILE A 168 -13.99 -5.49 -15.37
N ALA A 169 -14.06 -4.25 -14.90
CA ALA A 169 -14.20 -3.08 -15.77
C ALA A 169 -13.04 -2.93 -16.75
N GLY A 170 -11.80 -3.21 -16.30
CA GLY A 170 -10.62 -3.23 -17.15
C GLY A 170 -10.64 -4.36 -18.18
N GLY A 171 -11.09 -5.55 -17.79
CA GLY A 171 -11.23 -6.70 -18.70
C GLY A 171 -12.29 -6.49 -19.78
N LEU A 172 -13.37 -5.78 -19.45
CA LEU A 172 -14.43 -5.37 -20.39
C LEU A 172 -14.01 -4.22 -21.33
N PHE A 173 -12.86 -3.58 -21.09
CA PHE A 173 -12.32 -2.52 -21.94
C PHE A 173 -11.69 -3.10 -23.23
N GLN A 174 -12.55 -3.50 -24.17
CA GLN A 174 -12.18 -4.15 -25.44
C GLN A 174 -12.74 -3.37 -26.61
N LYS A 175 -12.01 -3.30 -27.73
CA LYS A 175 -12.51 -2.62 -28.93
C LYS A 175 -13.85 -3.17 -29.42
N LYS A 176 -14.05 -4.49 -29.31
CA LYS A 176 -15.30 -5.16 -29.68
C LYS A 176 -16.53 -4.72 -28.88
N ASN A 177 -16.32 -4.07 -27.72
CA ASN A 177 -17.39 -3.54 -26.89
C ASN A 177 -17.65 -2.05 -27.17
N PHE A 178 -16.84 -1.41 -28.01
CA PHE A 178 -17.09 -0.04 -28.42
C PHE A 178 -18.31 0.00 -29.33
N GLY A 179 -19.26 0.87 -29.01
CA GLY A 179 -20.56 0.95 -29.69
C GLY A 179 -21.70 0.27 -28.93
N LYS A 180 -21.42 -0.64 -27.98
CA LYS A 180 -22.45 -1.23 -27.11
C LYS A 180 -22.67 -0.35 -25.89
N GLU A 181 -23.76 0.41 -25.90
CA GLU A 181 -24.08 1.36 -24.83
C GLU A 181 -24.24 0.68 -23.46
N HIS A 182 -24.86 -0.50 -23.40
CA HIS A 182 -25.02 -1.27 -22.17
C HIS A 182 -23.66 -1.60 -21.51
N ASP A 183 -22.70 -2.10 -22.29
CA ASP A 183 -21.37 -2.46 -21.77
C ASP A 183 -20.57 -1.23 -21.37
N ALA A 184 -20.70 -0.12 -22.12
CA ALA A 184 -20.12 1.17 -21.80
C ALA A 184 -20.59 1.68 -20.42
N ASN A 185 -21.91 1.65 -20.19
CA ASN A 185 -22.51 2.08 -18.93
C ASN A 185 -22.07 1.18 -17.77
N ARG A 186 -22.01 -0.14 -17.99
CA ARG A 186 -21.53 -1.10 -16.98
C ARG A 186 -20.06 -0.86 -16.60
N VAL A 187 -19.18 -0.63 -17.59
CA VAL A 187 -17.77 -0.29 -17.34
C VAL A 187 -17.63 1.00 -16.54
N ALA A 188 -18.41 2.04 -16.90
CA ALA A 188 -18.42 3.29 -16.14
C ALA A 188 -18.84 3.07 -14.69
N ALA A 189 -19.97 2.39 -14.46
CA ALA A 189 -20.51 2.13 -13.12
C ALA A 189 -19.51 1.36 -12.23
N LEU A 190 -18.87 0.32 -12.77
CA LEU A 190 -17.87 -0.47 -12.03
C LEU A 190 -16.62 0.35 -11.68
N ARG A 191 -16.18 1.23 -12.58
CA ARG A 191 -15.06 2.16 -12.34
C ARG A 191 -15.39 3.15 -11.22
N TYR A 192 -16.58 3.75 -11.30
CA TYR A 192 -17.07 4.68 -10.27
C TYR A 192 -17.19 4.00 -8.92
N ALA A 193 -17.81 2.82 -8.86
CA ALA A 193 -17.96 2.07 -7.62
C ALA A 193 -16.59 1.75 -6.99
N SER A 194 -15.63 1.26 -7.79
CA SER A 194 -14.28 0.94 -7.30
C SER A 194 -13.56 2.18 -6.76
N ALA A 195 -13.58 3.30 -7.51
CA ALA A 195 -12.91 4.55 -7.10
C ALA A 195 -13.58 5.20 -5.87
N ALA A 196 -14.92 5.23 -5.82
CA ALA A 196 -15.67 5.80 -4.71
C ALA A 196 -15.46 4.99 -3.42
N VAL A 197 -15.53 3.67 -3.50
CA VAL A 197 -15.25 2.79 -2.36
C VAL A 197 -13.82 2.98 -1.89
N SER A 198 -12.83 3.00 -2.80
CA SER A 198 -11.43 3.21 -2.43
C SER A 198 -11.20 4.55 -1.70
N LEU A 199 -11.78 5.64 -2.18
CA LEU A 199 -11.68 6.96 -1.56
C LEU A 199 -12.39 7.02 -0.19
N PHE A 200 -13.57 6.40 -0.09
CA PHE A 200 -14.30 6.28 1.17
C PHE A 200 -13.48 5.50 2.22
N LEU A 201 -12.92 4.35 1.85
CA LEU A 201 -12.11 3.55 2.75
C LEU A 201 -10.80 4.27 3.15
N ALA A 202 -10.17 5.03 2.24
CA ALA A 202 -9.02 5.87 2.57
C ALA A 202 -9.38 6.98 3.59
N SER A 203 -10.59 7.53 3.49
CA SER A 203 -11.12 8.48 4.48
C SER A 203 -11.32 7.80 5.84
N ILE A 204 -11.80 6.56 5.88
CA ILE A 204 -11.89 5.77 7.12
C ILE A 204 -10.49 5.54 7.74
N ILE A 205 -9.46 5.21 6.94
CA ILE A 205 -8.07 5.08 7.44
C ILE A 205 -7.62 6.38 8.13
N THR A 206 -7.90 7.52 7.51
CA THR A 206 -7.59 8.86 8.05
C THR A 206 -8.31 9.09 9.38
N LEU A 207 -9.62 8.83 9.44
CA LEU A 207 -10.41 8.98 10.67
C LEU A 207 -9.92 8.05 11.79
N ALA A 208 -9.54 6.82 11.47
CA ALA A 208 -8.98 5.88 12.44
C ALA A 208 -7.62 6.34 12.98
N ALA A 209 -6.75 6.90 12.13
CA ALA A 209 -5.49 7.50 12.57
C ALA A 209 -5.70 8.75 13.44
N ALA A 210 -6.69 9.58 13.11
CA ALA A 210 -7.08 10.73 13.94
C ALA A 210 -7.65 10.29 15.29
N TRP A 211 -8.48 9.23 15.31
CA TRP A 211 -8.98 8.62 16.54
C TRP A 211 -7.83 8.10 17.42
N SER A 212 -6.85 7.40 16.83
CA SER A 212 -5.64 6.95 17.54
C SER A 212 -4.92 8.13 18.20
N ARG A 213 -4.73 9.23 17.46
CA ARG A 213 -4.08 10.45 17.98
C ARG A 213 -4.79 11.04 19.20
N LYS A 214 -6.13 11.00 19.22
CA LYS A 214 -6.93 11.64 20.27
C LYS A 214 -7.13 10.77 21.50
N TYR A 215 -7.34 9.46 21.31
CA TYR A 215 -7.82 8.58 22.39
C TYR A 215 -6.78 7.59 22.92
N GLN A 216 -5.69 7.32 22.17
CA GLN A 216 -4.66 6.39 22.64
C GLN A 216 -3.55 7.14 23.38
N PRO A 217 -3.20 6.75 24.62
CA PRO A 217 -2.25 7.48 25.45
C PRO A 217 -0.81 7.46 24.90
N ARG A 218 -0.46 6.47 24.07
CA ARG A 218 0.88 6.27 23.51
C ARG A 218 0.87 6.27 21.98
N ALA A 219 0.06 7.15 21.40
CA ALA A 219 -0.04 7.30 19.96
C ALA A 219 1.31 7.77 19.36
N CYS A 220 1.81 7.09 18.33
CA CYS A 220 3.04 7.48 17.64
C CYS A 220 2.74 8.58 16.62
N HIS A 221 3.01 9.84 16.96
CA HIS A 221 2.75 10.99 16.08
C HIS A 221 3.46 10.89 14.72
N LYS A 222 4.68 10.34 14.68
CA LYS A 222 5.41 10.14 13.41
C LYS A 222 4.64 9.22 12.48
N ALA A 223 4.21 8.05 12.97
CA ALA A 223 3.42 7.09 12.20
C ALA A 223 2.07 7.67 11.76
N ILE A 224 1.38 8.42 12.63
CA ILE A 224 0.11 9.09 12.31
C ILE A 224 0.30 10.10 11.18
N ASN A 225 1.30 10.98 11.28
CA ASN A 225 1.58 11.98 10.26
C ASN A 225 1.93 11.33 8.92
N THR A 226 2.66 10.21 8.94
CA THR A 226 2.93 9.41 7.74
C THR A 226 1.64 8.85 7.13
N ILE A 227 0.72 8.28 7.93
CA ILE A 227 -0.58 7.80 7.43
C ILE A 227 -1.38 8.96 6.82
N PHE A 228 -1.43 10.13 7.46
CA PHE A 228 -2.10 11.30 6.91
C PHE A 228 -1.51 11.76 5.58
N ALA A 229 -0.18 11.85 5.47
CA ALA A 229 0.47 12.21 4.22
C ALA A 229 0.13 11.21 3.10
N LEU A 230 0.20 9.91 3.39
CA LEU A 230 -0.05 8.86 2.39
C LEU A 230 -1.52 8.76 1.98
N THR A 231 -2.45 8.88 2.94
CA THR A 231 -3.89 8.91 2.65
C THR A 231 -4.30 10.17 1.90
N PHE A 232 -3.68 11.32 2.18
CA PHE A 232 -3.87 12.55 1.42
C PHE A 232 -3.42 12.38 -0.04
N LEU A 233 -2.21 11.86 -0.27
CA LEU A 233 -1.71 11.58 -1.62
C LEU A 233 -2.60 10.58 -2.38
N ALA A 234 -3.02 9.49 -1.73
CA ALA A 234 -3.95 8.53 -2.31
C ALA A 234 -5.34 9.15 -2.57
N GLY A 235 -5.78 10.07 -1.71
CA GLY A 235 -7.01 10.84 -1.86
C GLY A 235 -7.01 11.70 -3.12
N ILE A 236 -5.91 12.38 -3.42
CA ILE A 236 -5.75 13.16 -4.66
C ILE A 236 -5.99 12.26 -5.89
N VAL A 237 -5.37 11.06 -5.91
CA VAL A 237 -5.56 10.09 -6.99
C VAL A 237 -7.03 9.64 -7.10
N GLY A 238 -7.67 9.33 -5.97
CA GLY A 238 -9.08 8.94 -5.91
C GLY A 238 -10.02 10.02 -6.44
N VAL A 239 -9.81 11.28 -6.03
CA VAL A 239 -10.59 12.44 -6.49
C VAL A 239 -10.40 12.68 -7.98
N TYR A 240 -9.15 12.69 -8.47
CA TYR A 240 -8.86 12.83 -9.90
C TYR A 240 -9.55 11.74 -10.72
N ARG A 241 -9.50 10.48 -10.26
CA ARG A 241 -10.15 9.37 -10.95
C ARG A 241 -11.66 9.58 -11.04
N LEU A 242 -12.32 9.95 -9.94
CA LEU A 242 -13.75 10.26 -9.95
C LEU A 242 -14.08 11.45 -10.86
N SER A 243 -13.23 12.48 -10.87
CA SER A 243 -13.47 13.67 -11.68
C SER A 243 -13.39 13.39 -13.18
N VAL A 244 -12.53 12.48 -13.65
CA VAL A 244 -12.39 12.20 -15.10
C VAL A 244 -13.30 11.08 -15.61
N MET A 245 -13.91 10.27 -14.74
CA MET A 245 -14.70 9.10 -15.14
C MET A 245 -16.03 9.43 -15.84
N HIS A 246 -16.52 10.67 -15.75
CA HIS A 246 -17.77 11.08 -16.43
C HIS A 246 -17.56 11.26 -17.94
N HIS A 247 -16.32 11.43 -18.36
CA HIS A 247 -15.99 11.66 -19.74
C HIS A 247 -16.17 10.41 -20.60
N ARG A 248 -16.72 10.61 -21.79
CA ARG A 248 -16.93 9.57 -22.80
C ARG A 248 -16.28 10.00 -24.11
N THR A 249 -15.79 9.03 -24.88
CA THR A 249 -15.16 9.24 -26.18
C THR A 249 -15.90 8.48 -27.28
N PRO A 250 -16.05 9.04 -28.50
CA PRO A 250 -16.58 8.30 -29.65
C PRO A 250 -15.57 7.29 -30.21
N SER A 251 -14.28 7.61 -30.17
CA SER A 251 -13.18 6.76 -30.64
C SER A 251 -11.94 6.93 -29.75
N LEU A 252 -11.02 5.95 -29.74
CA LEU A 252 -9.85 6.03 -28.87
C LEU A 252 -8.87 7.14 -29.28
N ASP A 253 -8.74 7.36 -30.58
CA ASP A 253 -7.85 8.32 -31.24
C ASP A 253 -8.42 9.75 -31.27
N SER A 254 -9.68 9.95 -30.89
CA SER A 254 -10.28 11.28 -30.87
C SER A 254 -9.54 12.21 -29.90
N THR A 255 -9.24 13.43 -30.36
CA THR A 255 -8.65 14.51 -29.56
C THR A 255 -9.67 15.55 -29.11
N LEU A 256 -10.96 15.26 -29.32
CA LEU A 256 -12.05 16.16 -28.93
C LEU A 256 -12.07 16.41 -27.41
N PRO A 257 -12.71 17.49 -26.96
CA PRO A 257 -12.92 17.74 -25.53
C PRO A 257 -13.56 16.52 -24.84
N GLY A 258 -13.02 16.13 -23.69
CA GLY A 258 -13.48 14.96 -22.92
C GLY A 258 -12.84 13.63 -23.31
N THR A 259 -12.01 13.53 -24.34
CA THR A 259 -11.37 12.24 -24.68
C THR A 259 -10.19 11.89 -23.78
N LEU A 260 -9.77 12.84 -22.93
CA LEU A 260 -8.53 12.79 -22.12
C LEU A 260 -7.25 12.70 -22.96
N ASN A 261 -7.33 13.00 -24.27
CA ASN A 261 -6.19 13.04 -25.17
C ASN A 261 -5.57 14.44 -25.35
N SER A 262 -6.24 15.50 -24.86
CA SER A 262 -5.70 16.87 -24.96
C SER A 262 -4.46 17.07 -24.07
N PRO A 263 -3.51 17.96 -24.45
CA PRO A 263 -2.30 18.21 -23.66
C PRO A 263 -2.58 18.54 -22.19
N GLY A 264 -3.60 19.36 -21.91
CA GLY A 264 -4.01 19.70 -20.55
C GLY A 264 -4.54 18.51 -19.75
N ALA A 265 -5.29 17.60 -20.38
CA ALA A 265 -5.74 16.38 -19.74
C ALA A 265 -4.57 15.44 -19.41
N LYS A 266 -3.56 15.37 -20.29
CA LYS A 266 -2.32 14.63 -20.03
C LYS A 266 -1.54 15.21 -18.86
N ALA A 267 -1.33 16.52 -18.87
CA ALA A 267 -0.66 17.20 -17.76
C ALA A 267 -1.37 16.92 -16.44
N SER A 268 -2.70 17.04 -16.41
CA SER A 268 -3.53 16.73 -15.24
C SER A 268 -3.38 15.28 -14.79
N PHE A 269 -3.35 14.32 -15.73
CA PHE A 269 -3.13 12.91 -15.42
C PHE A 269 -1.78 12.69 -14.74
N TYR A 270 -0.68 13.21 -15.29
CA TYR A 270 0.63 13.03 -14.68
C TYR A 270 0.73 13.72 -13.32
N VAL A 271 0.23 14.94 -13.19
CA VAL A 271 0.35 15.74 -11.95
C VAL A 271 -0.58 15.28 -10.85
N LEU A 272 -1.82 14.90 -11.14
CA LEU A 272 -2.83 14.56 -10.13
C LEU A 272 -2.98 13.05 -9.91
N HIS A 273 -2.53 12.21 -10.85
CA HIS A 273 -2.58 10.76 -10.69
C HIS A 273 -1.19 10.17 -10.44
N ILE A 274 -0.22 10.45 -11.31
CA ILE A 274 1.06 9.73 -11.30
C ILE A 274 2.02 10.26 -10.24
N VAL A 275 2.16 11.58 -10.10
CA VAL A 275 3.05 12.19 -9.11
C VAL A 275 2.64 11.86 -7.67
N PRO A 276 1.36 11.98 -7.24
CA PRO A 276 0.98 11.66 -5.87
C PRO A 276 1.18 10.18 -5.54
N GLU A 277 0.89 9.30 -6.51
CA GLU A 277 1.12 7.87 -6.37
C GLU A 277 2.62 7.55 -6.24
N TYR A 278 3.45 8.13 -7.11
CA TYR A 278 4.91 8.00 -7.05
C TYR A 278 5.45 8.48 -5.70
N LEU A 279 5.02 9.65 -5.24
CA LEU A 279 5.44 10.21 -3.95
C LEU A 279 5.01 9.31 -2.79
N ALA A 280 3.79 8.76 -2.81
CA ALA A 280 3.33 7.84 -1.77
C ALA A 280 4.21 6.58 -1.70
N ILE A 281 4.56 6.02 -2.86
CA ILE A 281 5.45 4.85 -2.97
C ILE A 281 6.87 5.20 -2.49
N ALA A 282 7.41 6.34 -2.95
CA ALA A 282 8.73 6.82 -2.55
C ALA A 282 8.82 7.06 -1.04
N ILE A 283 7.77 7.63 -0.44
CA ILE A 283 7.66 7.81 1.02
C ILE A 283 7.67 6.43 1.70
N LEU A 284 6.78 5.50 1.32
CA LEU A 284 6.71 4.15 1.90
C LEU A 284 8.04 3.39 1.84
N LEU A 285 8.77 3.51 0.72
CA LEU A 285 10.07 2.87 0.52
C LEU A 285 11.25 3.66 1.13
N GLY A 286 11.08 4.96 1.37
CA GLY A 286 12.13 5.86 1.86
C GLY A 286 12.38 5.75 3.35
N PHE A 287 11.34 5.72 4.20
CA PHE A 287 11.52 5.67 5.66
C PHE A 287 11.41 4.25 6.22
N ASN A 288 12.20 3.90 7.25
CA ASN A 288 12.13 2.55 7.83
C ASN A 288 10.77 2.29 8.49
N THR A 289 9.95 1.51 7.79
CA THR A 289 8.55 1.24 8.13
C THR A 289 8.44 0.44 9.41
N ARG A 290 9.37 -0.49 9.64
CA ARG A 290 9.42 -1.29 10.87
C ARG A 290 9.72 -0.43 12.09
N LYS A 291 10.66 0.50 11.97
CA LYS A 291 10.97 1.46 13.04
C LYS A 291 9.80 2.41 13.29
N THR A 292 9.25 2.98 12.23
CA THR A 292 8.19 4.01 12.33
C THR A 292 6.89 3.43 12.88
N PHE A 293 6.46 2.28 12.38
CA PHE A 293 5.19 1.63 12.76
C PHE A 293 5.36 0.57 13.85
N GLY A 294 6.57 0.35 14.36
CA GLY A 294 6.85 -0.66 15.38
C GLY A 294 6.40 -2.06 14.94
N THR A 295 6.79 -2.49 13.74
CA THR A 295 6.31 -3.76 13.15
C THR A 295 7.40 -4.81 13.09
N GLY A 296 7.01 -6.07 13.23
CA GLY A 296 7.83 -7.21 12.80
C GLY A 296 7.91 -7.31 11.28
N ALA A 297 8.66 -8.30 10.78
CA ALA A 297 8.78 -8.56 9.33
C ALA A 297 7.43 -8.92 8.68
N TRP A 298 6.48 -9.44 9.44
CA TRP A 298 5.14 -9.84 8.97
C TRP A 298 4.03 -8.92 9.49
N GLY A 299 4.39 -7.80 10.15
CA GLY A 299 3.42 -6.97 10.86
C GLY A 299 2.70 -7.69 12.00
N ASP A 300 1.46 -7.29 12.26
CA ASP A 300 0.54 -7.95 13.18
C ASP A 300 -0.41 -8.89 12.41
N TRP A 301 0.02 -10.14 12.17
CA TRP A 301 -0.80 -11.14 11.48
C TRP A 301 -1.83 -11.83 12.40
N ARG A 302 -1.67 -11.71 13.73
CA ARG A 302 -2.45 -12.46 14.73
C ARG A 302 -3.88 -11.96 14.83
N GLY A 303 -4.87 -12.81 14.55
CA GLY A 303 -6.28 -12.47 14.73
C GLY A 303 -6.71 -12.32 16.19
N GLN A 304 -6.03 -13.03 17.10
CA GLN A 304 -6.33 -13.08 18.53
C GLN A 304 -5.02 -13.03 19.34
N ASP A 305 -5.12 -12.64 20.61
CA ASP A 305 -3.99 -12.71 21.53
C ASP A 305 -3.64 -14.16 21.87
N ASP A 306 -2.38 -14.41 22.24
CA ASP A 306 -1.94 -15.75 22.58
C ASP A 306 -2.61 -16.23 23.89
N THR A 307 -2.96 -17.51 23.95
CA THR A 307 -3.48 -18.13 25.17
C THR A 307 -2.35 -18.27 26.21
N PRO A 308 -2.64 -18.30 27.52
CA PRO A 308 -1.61 -18.46 28.55
C PRO A 308 -0.68 -19.66 28.33
N LYS A 309 -1.22 -20.77 27.80
CA LYS A 309 -0.45 -21.96 27.41
C LYS A 309 0.56 -21.68 26.29
N LEU A 310 0.18 -20.90 25.28
CA LEU A 310 1.07 -20.52 24.18
C LEU A 310 2.15 -19.53 24.63
N ILE A 311 1.80 -18.63 25.54
CA ILE A 311 2.74 -17.70 26.17
C ILE A 311 3.79 -18.49 26.96
N ALA A 312 3.37 -19.39 27.85
CA ALA A 312 4.26 -20.25 28.62
C ALA A 312 5.19 -21.07 27.71
N LYS A 313 4.63 -21.70 26.66
CA LYS A 313 5.41 -22.46 25.67
C LYS A 313 6.41 -21.58 24.90
N ARG A 314 6.10 -20.30 24.65
CA ARG A 314 7.03 -19.36 24.00
C ARG A 314 8.15 -18.95 24.95
N LYS A 315 7.83 -18.66 26.22
CA LYS A 315 8.83 -18.35 27.25
C LYS A 315 9.79 -19.52 27.44
N GLU A 316 9.28 -20.74 27.58
CA GLU A 316 10.09 -21.96 27.67
C GLU A 316 11.00 -22.13 26.43
N ARG A 317 10.49 -21.87 25.22
CA ARG A 317 11.30 -21.91 23.99
C ARG A 317 12.36 -20.81 23.94
N GLN A 318 12.08 -19.63 24.48
CA GLN A 318 13.03 -18.52 24.54
C GLN A 318 14.13 -18.82 25.57
N GLU A 319 13.77 -19.35 26.73
CA GLU A 319 14.71 -19.80 27.78
C GLU A 319 15.60 -20.91 27.26
N LYS A 320 15.04 -21.97 26.63
CA LYS A 320 15.84 -23.03 25.99
C LYS A 320 16.78 -22.51 24.91
N ARG A 321 16.37 -21.49 24.15
CA ARG A 321 17.24 -20.85 23.13
C ARG A 321 18.32 -19.98 23.77
N ALA A 322 18.01 -19.29 24.85
CA ALA A 322 18.96 -18.48 25.61
C ALA A 322 20.01 -19.37 26.28
N ALA A 323 19.59 -20.46 26.92
CA ALA A 323 20.47 -21.48 27.52
C ALA A 323 21.41 -22.08 26.47
N LYS A 324 20.88 -22.59 25.35
CA LYS A 324 21.70 -23.11 24.24
C LYS A 324 22.66 -22.08 23.64
N LYS A 325 22.28 -20.80 23.63
CA LYS A 325 23.16 -19.72 23.16
C LYS A 325 24.27 -19.44 24.17
N ALA A 326 23.97 -19.46 25.47
CA ALA A 326 24.96 -19.30 26.53
C ALA A 326 25.97 -20.46 26.53
N GLU A 327 25.51 -21.71 26.43
CA GLU A 327 26.36 -22.91 26.30
C GLU A 327 27.34 -22.78 25.11
N ARG A 328 26.84 -22.39 23.93
CA ARG A 328 27.70 -22.16 22.75
C ARG A 328 28.70 -21.02 22.91
N ILE A 329 28.40 -20.01 23.73
CA ILE A 329 29.34 -18.91 24.01
C ILE A 329 30.44 -19.42 24.93
N VAL A 330 30.10 -20.20 25.95
CA VAL A 330 31.08 -20.83 26.86
C VAL A 330 31.99 -21.80 26.11
N GLU A 331 31.43 -22.67 25.26
CA GLU A 331 32.18 -23.61 24.43
C GLU A 331 33.17 -22.90 23.50
N LYS A 332 32.75 -21.81 22.85
CA LYS A 332 33.64 -21.01 21.99
C LYS A 332 34.67 -20.19 22.77
N GLY A 333 34.33 -19.74 23.98
CA GLY A 333 35.22 -18.97 24.85
C GLY A 333 36.33 -19.83 25.46
N GLY A 334 36.03 -21.06 25.89
CA GLY A 334 37.01 -21.98 26.48
C GLY A 334 38.09 -22.45 25.51
N VAL A 335 37.79 -22.51 24.20
CA VAL A 335 38.76 -22.86 23.16
C VAL A 335 39.80 -21.75 22.92
N ALA A 336 39.50 -20.50 23.28
CA ALA A 336 40.41 -19.36 23.06
C ALA A 336 41.48 -19.20 24.16
N THR A 337 41.37 -19.90 25.28
CA THR A 337 42.28 -19.80 26.44
C THR A 337 43.28 -20.96 26.55
N SER A 338 43.25 -21.93 25.63
CA SER A 338 44.10 -23.13 25.65
C SER A 338 45.14 -23.19 24.51
N SER A 339 45.48 -22.05 23.89
CA SER A 339 46.50 -21.90 22.84
C SER A 339 47.52 -20.85 23.24
#